data_AF-A0A3N5ZPI2-F1
#
_entry.id   AF-A0A3N5ZPI2-F1
#
_cell.length_a   1.000
_cell.length_b   1.000
_cell.length_c   1.000
_cell.angle_alpha   90.00
_cell.angle_beta   90.00
_cell.angle_gamma   90.00
#
_symmetry.space_group_name_H-M   'P 1'
#
loop_
_entity.id
_entity.type
_entity.pdbx_description
1 polymer ?
#
loop_
_entity_poly.entity_id
_entity_poly.type
_entity_poly.pdbx_seq_one_letter_code
_entity_poly.pdbx_strand_id
1 'polypeptide(L)'
;MSSSSSPFESLFGTAPTVTVSAPGRVNLIGEHTDYNGGYVLPTVIPQRTIVELAPRRDGRVRACSANVGARGPTAYGLGQERKRGGWIDYVQGVTWGLV
;
A
#
# COMPACT_ATOMS: atom_id res chain seq x y z
N MET A 1 -7.49 -28.41 16.22
CA MET A 1 -7.72 -27.07 15.65
C MET A 1 -6.39 -26.57 15.12
N SER A 2 -6.15 -26.72 13.82
CA SER A 2 -4.88 -26.35 13.19
C SER A 2 -4.76 -24.82 13.19
N SER A 3 -3.83 -24.25 13.96
CA SER A 3 -3.57 -22.81 13.95
C SER A 3 -2.87 -22.43 12.64
N SER A 4 -3.63 -22.14 11.60
CA SER A 4 -3.08 -21.53 10.39
C SER A 4 -2.70 -20.08 10.71
N SER A 5 -1.41 -19.77 10.78
CA SER A 5 -0.91 -18.40 10.89
C SER A 5 -1.44 -17.55 9.73
N SER A 6 -1.75 -16.28 10.00
CA SER A 6 -2.19 -15.36 8.95
C SER A 6 -1.11 -15.23 7.86
N PRO A 7 -1.47 -14.87 6.62
CA PRO A 7 -0.48 -14.60 5.57
C PRO A 7 0.57 -13.55 6.01
N PHE A 8 0.15 -12.52 6.75
CA PHE A 8 1.04 -11.51 7.31
C PHE A 8 2.02 -12.10 8.32
N GLU A 9 1.53 -12.87 9.31
CA GLU A 9 2.38 -13.53 10.30
C GLU A 9 3.39 -14.46 9.65
N SER A 10 2.98 -15.19 8.62
CA SER A 10 3.84 -16.11 7.88
C SER A 10 4.98 -15.38 7.14
N LEU A 11 4.74 -14.16 6.66
CA LEU A 11 5.73 -13.36 5.92
C LEU A 11 6.62 -12.50 6.82
N PHE A 12 6.08 -12.01 7.94
CA PHE A 12 6.72 -10.99 8.77
C PHE A 12 7.09 -11.46 10.19
N GLY A 13 6.61 -12.63 10.61
CA GLY A 13 6.94 -13.26 11.89
C GLY A 13 6.24 -12.65 13.10
N THR A 14 5.24 -11.78 12.88
CA THR A 14 4.45 -11.13 13.93
C THR A 14 3.05 -10.82 13.40
N ALA A 15 2.06 -10.69 14.30
CA ALA A 15 0.71 -10.29 13.93
C ALA A 15 0.66 -8.82 13.48
N PRO A 16 -0.22 -8.45 12.54
CA PRO A 16 -0.42 -7.05 12.21
C PRO A 16 -1.02 -6.32 13.42
N THR A 17 -0.56 -5.09 13.67
CA THR A 17 -1.12 -4.21 14.71
C THR A 17 -2.37 -3.48 14.20
N VAL A 18 -2.46 -3.24 12.90
CA VAL A 18 -3.62 -2.60 12.27
C VAL A 18 -3.87 -3.17 10.88
N THR A 19 -5.15 -3.27 10.54
CA THR A 19 -5.65 -3.57 9.20
C THR A 19 -6.49 -2.40 8.72
N VAL A 20 -6.09 -1.76 7.62
CA VAL A 20 -6.78 -0.61 7.02
C VAL A 20 -7.20 -0.93 5.60
N SER A 21 -8.21 -0.22 5.10
CA SER A 21 -8.72 -0.44 3.74
C SER A 21 -9.15 0.84 3.05
N ALA A 22 -8.64 1.06 1.84
CA ALA A 22 -9.01 2.17 0.97
C ALA A 22 -9.77 1.66 -0.27
N PRO A 23 -10.90 2.29 -0.66
CA PRO A 23 -11.59 1.93 -1.89
C PRO A 23 -10.86 2.51 -3.12
N GLY A 24 -11.02 1.84 -4.25
CA GLY A 24 -10.78 2.47 -5.55
C GLY A 24 -11.83 3.53 -5.85
N ARG A 25 -11.63 4.26 -6.94
CA ARG A 25 -12.58 5.26 -7.45
C ARG A 25 -12.64 5.22 -8.97
N VAL A 26 -13.77 5.65 -9.51
CA VAL A 26 -13.96 5.94 -10.93
C VAL A 26 -14.50 7.35 -11.07
N ASN A 27 -14.15 8.03 -12.16
CA ASN A 27 -14.76 9.31 -12.49
C ASN A 27 -16.02 9.04 -13.32
N LEU A 28 -17.16 9.62 -12.92
CA LEU A 28 -18.39 9.52 -13.71
C LEU A 28 -18.39 10.54 -14.86
N ILE A 29 -17.86 11.73 -14.60
CA ILE A 29 -17.67 12.81 -15.57
C ILE A 29 -16.55 13.76 -15.09
N GLY A 30 -15.96 14.51 -16.03
CA GLY A 30 -14.85 15.43 -15.75
C GLY A 30 -13.47 14.79 -15.95
N GLU A 31 -13.34 13.85 -16.89
CA GLU A 31 -12.01 13.40 -17.29
C GLU A 31 -11.26 14.56 -17.96
N HIS A 32 -9.96 14.69 -17.67
CA HIS A 32 -9.08 15.72 -18.23
C HIS A 32 -9.42 17.18 -17.84
N THR A 33 -10.34 17.40 -16.91
CA THR A 33 -10.65 18.74 -16.38
C THR A 33 -9.92 19.04 -15.06
N ASP A 34 -9.53 18.02 -14.31
CA ASP A 34 -8.89 18.13 -13.00
C ASP A 34 -7.57 18.93 -13.04
N TYR A 35 -6.68 18.59 -13.98
CA TYR A 35 -5.42 19.33 -14.14
C TYR A 35 -5.58 20.71 -14.81
N ASN A 36 -6.79 21.04 -15.27
CA ASN A 36 -7.14 22.35 -15.85
C ASN A 36 -7.96 23.22 -14.89
N GLY A 37 -8.11 22.81 -13.62
CA GLY A 37 -8.89 23.54 -12.61
C GLY A 37 -10.41 23.46 -12.80
N GLY A 38 -10.89 22.52 -13.62
CA GLY A 38 -12.31 22.24 -13.78
C GLY A 38 -12.86 21.31 -12.69
N TYR A 39 -14.18 21.12 -12.70
CA TYR A 39 -14.86 20.21 -11.78
C TYR A 39 -14.74 18.76 -12.23
N VAL A 40 -14.78 17.84 -11.26
CA VAL A 40 -14.83 16.39 -11.46
C VAL A 40 -15.92 15.78 -10.58
N LEU A 41 -16.53 14.68 -11.04
CA LEU A 41 -17.51 13.92 -10.26
C LEU A 41 -17.05 12.47 -10.09
N PRO A 42 -16.19 12.18 -9.10
CA PRO A 42 -15.77 10.82 -8.79
C PRO A 42 -16.79 10.11 -7.90
N THR A 43 -16.76 8.78 -7.95
CA THR A 43 -17.42 7.92 -6.96
C THR A 43 -16.53 6.75 -6.56
N VAL A 44 -16.72 6.25 -5.33
CA VAL A 44 -16.02 5.07 -4.83
C VAL A 44 -16.59 3.80 -5.47
N ILE A 45 -15.73 2.82 -5.69
CA ILE A 45 -16.13 1.50 -6.20
C ILE A 45 -15.90 0.40 -5.13
N PRO A 46 -16.55 -0.77 -5.23
CA PRO A 46 -16.41 -1.84 -4.24
C PRO A 46 -15.01 -2.44 -4.14
N GLN A 47 -14.17 -2.32 -5.18
CA GLN A 47 -12.80 -2.81 -5.19
C GLN A 47 -11.95 -2.02 -4.18
N ARG A 48 -11.18 -2.73 -3.35
CA ARG A 48 -10.39 -2.12 -2.28
C ARG A 48 -8.96 -2.63 -2.27
N THR A 49 -8.06 -1.80 -1.76
CA THR A 49 -6.75 -2.21 -1.29
C THR A 49 -6.81 -2.32 0.23
N ILE A 50 -6.41 -3.48 0.76
CA ILE A 50 -6.28 -3.73 2.20
C ILE A 50 -4.80 -3.77 2.53
N VAL A 51 -4.42 -3.12 3.63
CA VAL A 51 -3.05 -3.12 4.13
C VAL A 51 -3.07 -3.56 5.59
N GLU A 52 -2.28 -4.59 5.88
CA GLU A 52 -1.97 -5.07 7.22
C GLU A 52 -0.58 -4.54 7.61
N LEU A 53 -0.45 -3.92 8.78
CA LEU A 53 0.75 -3.19 9.19
C LEU A 53 1.13 -3.50 10.64
N ALA A 54 2.43 -3.60 10.90
CA ALA A 54 3.00 -3.62 12.24
C ALA A 54 4.24 -2.71 12.29
N PRO A 55 4.38 -1.83 13.31
CA PRO A 55 5.51 -0.92 13.41
C PRO A 55 6.81 -1.68 13.71
N ARG A 56 7.92 -1.17 13.15
CA ARG A 56 9.28 -1.65 13.43
C ARG A 56 10.10 -0.53 14.06
N ARG A 57 11.15 -0.89 14.79
CA ARG A 57 12.05 0.05 15.49
C ARG A 57 13.40 0.23 14.80
N ASP A 58 13.64 -0.47 13.69
CA ASP A 58 14.92 -0.52 12.98
C ASP A 58 15.02 0.47 11.81
N GLY A 59 14.04 1.36 11.65
CA GLY A 59 14.00 2.32 10.55
C GLY A 59 13.85 1.68 9.17
N ARG A 60 13.41 0.42 9.09
CA ARG A 60 13.22 -0.30 7.83
C ARG A 60 11.76 -0.58 7.54
N VAL A 61 11.40 -0.50 6.26
CA VAL A 61 10.13 -0.97 5.74
C VAL A 61 10.36 -2.30 5.05
N ARG A 62 9.52 -3.29 5.38
CA ARG A 62 9.38 -4.56 4.66
C ARG A 62 7.94 -4.66 4.19
N ALA A 63 7.74 -4.82 2.89
CA ALA A 63 6.39 -4.85 2.31
C ALA A 63 6.27 -5.99 1.30
N CYS A 64 5.09 -6.59 1.23
CA CYS A 64 4.72 -7.62 0.27
C CYS A 64 3.34 -7.27 -0.28
N SER A 65 3.10 -7.57 -1.56
CA SER A 65 1.77 -7.49 -2.14
C SER A 65 1.28 -8.90 -2.42
N ALA A 66 0.07 -9.22 -1.98
CA ALA A 66 -0.55 -10.52 -2.25
C ALA A 66 -0.91 -10.71 -3.74
N ASN A 67 -1.02 -9.61 -4.49
CA ASN A 67 -1.55 -9.62 -5.85
C ASN A 67 -0.50 -9.26 -6.93
N VAL A 68 0.64 -8.68 -6.55
CA VAL A 68 1.61 -8.14 -7.52
C VAL A 68 3.05 -8.40 -7.07
N GLY A 69 3.91 -8.82 -8.00
CA GLY A 69 5.34 -9.01 -7.78
C GLY A 69 5.71 -10.39 -7.22
N ALA A 70 6.92 -10.50 -6.67
CA ALA A 70 7.43 -11.75 -6.11
C ALA A 70 6.71 -12.11 -4.80
N ARG A 71 6.62 -13.42 -4.51
CA ARG A 71 5.94 -13.97 -3.30
C ARG A 71 6.67 -13.71 -1.97
N GLY A 72 7.56 -12.72 -1.90
CA GLY A 72 8.37 -12.43 -0.72
C GLY A 72 8.49 -10.93 -0.45
N PRO A 73 8.76 -10.52 0.81
CA PRO A 73 8.87 -9.11 1.14
C PRO A 73 10.05 -8.44 0.44
N THR A 74 9.81 -7.28 -0.15
CA THR A 74 10.87 -6.33 -0.52
C THR A 74 11.12 -5.36 0.64
N ALA A 75 12.33 -4.79 0.71
CA ALA A 75 12.73 -3.93 1.81
C ALA A 75 13.43 -2.65 1.34
N TYR A 76 13.33 -1.61 2.17
CA TYR A 76 14.06 -0.36 2.06
C TYR A 76 14.22 0.30 3.44
N GLY A 77 15.16 1.23 3.57
CA GLY A 77 15.30 2.07 4.76
C GLY A 77 14.45 3.34 4.63
N LEU A 78 13.81 3.76 5.71
CA LEU A 78 13.14 5.06 5.75
C LEU A 78 14.17 6.18 5.50
N GLY A 79 13.84 7.14 4.65
CA GLY A 79 14.77 8.18 4.17
C GLY A 79 15.69 7.72 3.02
N GLN A 80 15.54 6.49 2.53
CA GLN A 80 16.26 5.94 1.37
C GLN A 80 15.30 5.52 0.25
N GLU A 81 14.13 6.16 0.21
CA GLU A 81 13.12 5.95 -0.83
C GLU A 81 13.70 6.28 -2.20
N ARG A 82 13.47 5.37 -3.16
CA ARG A 82 13.86 5.58 -4.55
C ARG A 82 12.90 4.86 -5.48
N LYS A 83 12.65 5.44 -6.65
CA LYS A 83 11.85 4.83 -7.70
C LYS A 83 12.49 3.50 -8.16
N ARG A 84 11.72 2.41 -8.13
CA ARG A 84 12.12 1.05 -8.53
C ARG A 84 11.35 0.53 -9.74
N GLY A 85 10.38 1.29 -10.25
CA GLY A 85 9.56 0.96 -11.42
C GLY A 85 8.48 -0.08 -11.13
N GLY A 86 8.02 -0.19 -9.88
CA GLY A 86 7.07 -1.23 -9.47
C GLY A 86 6.13 -0.78 -8.36
N TRP A 87 5.23 -1.68 -7.93
CA TRP A 87 4.19 -1.38 -6.95
C TRP A 87 4.72 -0.78 -5.63
N ILE A 88 5.95 -1.13 -5.24
CA ILE A 88 6.57 -0.62 -4.02
C ILE A 88 6.82 0.89 -4.06
N ASP A 89 6.83 1.50 -5.26
CA ASP A 89 6.99 2.95 -5.42
C ASP A 89 5.80 3.72 -4.84
N TYR A 90 4.60 3.14 -4.81
CA TYR A 90 3.46 3.77 -4.12
C TYR A 90 3.68 3.83 -2.60
N VAL A 91 4.25 2.77 -2.01
CA VAL A 91 4.57 2.75 -0.57
C VAL A 91 5.72 3.72 -0.26
N GLN A 92 6.79 3.67 -1.07
CA GLN A 92 7.93 4.59 -0.91
C GLN A 92 7.52 6.05 -1.11
N GLY A 93 6.65 6.37 -2.07
CA GLY A 93 6.19 7.75 -2.26
C GLY A 93 5.44 8.29 -1.03
N VAL A 94 4.62 7.45 -0.39
CA VAL A 94 3.91 7.82 0.85
C VAL A 94 4.88 7.99 2.02
N THR A 95 5.83 7.07 2.22
CA THR A 95 6.79 7.26 3.32
C THR A 95 7.65 8.50 3.09
N TRP A 96 8.13 8.73 1.86
CA TRP A 96 8.89 9.93 1.51
C TRP A 96 8.12 11.24 1.76
N GLY A 97 6.81 11.27 1.50
CA GLY A 97 5.99 12.48 1.71
C GLY A 97 5.59 12.74 3.17
N LEU A 98 5.88 11.82 4.09
CA LEU A 98 5.51 11.92 5.51
C LEU A 98 6.72 12.14 6.44
N VAL A 99 7.96 12.04 5.93
CA VAL A 99 9.21 12.41 6.61
C VAL A 99 9.75 13.72 6.06
#